data_AF-A0AAV8V695-F1
#
_entry.id   AF-A0AAV8V695-F1
#
_cell.length_a   1.000
_cell.length_b   1.000
_cell.length_c   1.000
_cell.angle_alpha   90.00
_cell.angle_beta   90.00
_cell.angle_gamma   90.00
#
_symmetry.space_group_name_H-M   'P 1'
#
loop_
_entity.id
_entity.type
_entity.pdbx_description
1 polymer ?
#
loop_
_entity_poly.entity_id
_entity_poly.type
_entity_poly.pdbx_seq_one_letter_code
_entity_poly.pdbx_strand_id
1 'polypeptide(L)'
;MGSKNINEQHVKYYEEYLEALKSHSKLQTDLKNMHEHQQNLLSDLKKLRQTQKLCKQFIVKTSQGPRYVVGCKKETVNKDSICEGTRVSLDLTTLTIMRTLPREVDPFVYSMSEESPGNINLLEKIGGLKNQVRELKEVIELPIKNPEIFKRVGITAPKGVLLYGPPGTGKTLLARNVAITLDVNFLKVVSSALIEKYIDEMDAIGGKRTSDSSSADREVQRTLLELLNQLDGFKHLDDVKVIMATNRPDILDPALLRPGRLDRKIEIPLPNDQARKEILKYTLMTCRKKKFDFDILGN
;
A
#
# COMPACT_ATOMS: atom_id res chain seq x y z
N MET A 1 -39.63 12.08 100.74
CA MET A 1 -39.65 11.02 99.70
C MET A 1 -39.22 11.52 98.30
N GLY A 2 -38.49 12.64 98.16
CA GLY A 2 -38.19 13.24 96.83
C GLY A 2 -36.78 12.99 96.27
N SER A 3 -35.82 12.52 97.07
CA SER A 3 -34.39 12.50 96.70
C SER A 3 -33.87 11.18 96.13
N LYS A 4 -34.65 10.08 96.18
CA LYS A 4 -34.25 8.79 95.60
C LYS A 4 -34.62 8.64 94.11
N ASN A 5 -35.70 9.26 93.63
CA ASN A 5 -36.14 9.17 92.23
C ASN A 5 -35.28 9.96 91.24
N ILE A 6 -34.66 11.07 91.68
CA ILE A 6 -33.85 11.93 90.81
C ILE A 6 -32.53 11.21 90.45
N ASN A 7 -31.93 10.49 91.40
CA ASN A 7 -30.69 9.73 91.15
C ASN A 7 -30.91 8.55 90.18
N GLU A 8 -32.03 7.84 90.26
CA GLU A 8 -32.33 6.75 89.33
C GLU A 8 -32.56 7.26 87.90
N GLN A 9 -33.22 8.41 87.72
CA GLN A 9 -33.39 9.02 86.40
C GLN A 9 -32.05 9.50 85.81
N HIS A 10 -31.16 10.07 86.62
CA HIS A 10 -29.83 10.47 86.15
C HIS A 10 -28.96 9.27 85.76
N VAL A 11 -28.97 8.19 86.54
CA VAL A 11 -28.23 6.96 86.22
C VAL A 11 -28.73 6.35 84.91
N LYS A 12 -30.05 6.28 84.72
CA LYS A 12 -30.66 5.76 83.49
C LYS A 12 -30.28 6.60 82.26
N TYR A 13 -30.28 7.93 82.39
CA TYR A 13 -29.85 8.85 81.33
C TYR A 13 -28.36 8.68 80.97
N TYR A 14 -27.49 8.46 81.97
CA TYR A 14 -26.07 8.19 81.73
C TYR A 14 -25.81 6.83 81.07
N GLU A 15 -26.56 5.79 81.43
CA GLU A 15 -26.49 4.48 80.77
C GLU A 15 -26.93 4.56 79.31
N GLU A 16 -28.04 5.26 79.03
CA GLU A 16 -28.54 5.51 77.68
C GLU A 16 -27.54 6.32 76.84
N TYR A 17 -26.89 7.32 77.44
CA TYR A 17 -25.82 8.09 76.80
C TYR A 17 -24.56 7.25 76.51
N LEU A 18 -24.18 6.34 77.41
CA LEU A 18 -23.06 5.42 77.21
C LEU A 18 -23.35 4.38 76.14
N GLU A 19 -24.59 3.88 76.05
CA GLU A 19 -25.03 3.01 74.95
C GLU A 19 -25.03 3.74 73.61
N ALA A 20 -25.51 4.98 73.58
CA ALA A 20 -25.45 5.83 72.40
C ALA A 20 -24.00 6.05 71.93
N LEU A 21 -23.06 6.34 72.84
CA LEU A 21 -21.63 6.47 72.51
C LEU A 21 -21.02 5.17 71.96
N LYS A 22 -21.35 4.02 72.56
CA LYS A 22 -20.91 2.71 72.06
C LYS A 22 -21.47 2.42 70.66
N SER A 23 -22.74 2.73 70.43
CA SER A 23 -23.37 2.57 69.10
C SER A 23 -22.70 3.47 68.05
N HIS A 24 -22.37 4.70 68.41
CA HIS A 24 -21.70 5.65 67.52
C HIS A 24 -20.27 5.20 67.17
N SER A 25 -19.54 4.63 68.14
CA SER A 25 -18.20 4.06 67.87
C SER A 25 -18.25 2.86 66.93
N LYS A 26 -19.27 1.98 67.07
CA LYS A 26 -19.48 0.82 66.21
C LYS A 26 -19.82 1.26 64.77
N LEU A 27 -20.75 2.21 64.64
CA LEU A 27 -21.10 2.81 63.34
C LEU A 27 -19.88 3.46 62.68
N GLN A 28 -19.01 4.09 63.44
CA GLN A 28 -17.80 4.71 62.90
C GLN A 28 -16.77 3.67 62.42
N THR A 29 -16.62 2.55 63.11
CA THR A 29 -15.80 1.41 62.63
C THR A 29 -16.40 0.76 61.39
N ASP A 30 -17.72 0.59 61.33
CA ASP A 30 -18.40 0.01 60.17
C ASP A 30 -18.25 0.91 58.94
N LEU A 31 -18.36 2.23 59.11
CA LEU A 31 -18.10 3.19 58.02
C LEU A 31 -16.66 3.14 57.52
N LYS A 32 -15.68 2.97 58.41
CA LYS A 32 -14.27 2.81 58.00
C LYS A 32 -14.06 1.52 57.20
N ASN A 33 -14.62 0.41 57.65
CA ASN A 33 -14.54 -0.88 56.96
C ASN A 33 -15.21 -0.84 55.58
N MET A 34 -16.37 -0.18 55.48
CA MET A 34 -17.07 0.03 54.20
C MET A 34 -16.26 0.90 53.24
N HIS A 35 -15.61 1.95 53.73
CA HIS A 35 -14.74 2.79 52.90
C HIS A 35 -13.50 2.05 52.40
N GLU A 36 -12.87 1.22 53.24
CA GLU A 36 -11.73 0.41 52.85
C GLU A 36 -12.13 -0.65 51.80
N HIS A 37 -13.28 -1.29 51.98
CA HIS A 37 -13.84 -2.21 50.99
C HIS A 37 -14.13 -1.51 49.65
N GLN A 38 -14.68 -0.29 49.70
CA GLN A 38 -14.93 0.52 48.51
C GLN A 38 -13.63 0.91 47.78
N GLN A 39 -12.55 1.21 48.50
CA GLN A 39 -11.24 1.50 47.90
C GLN A 39 -10.63 0.27 47.23
N ASN A 40 -10.73 -0.90 47.86
CA ASN A 40 -10.26 -2.16 47.29
C ASN A 40 -11.01 -2.50 45.99
N LEU A 41 -12.34 -2.39 45.99
CA LEU A 41 -13.17 -2.56 44.79
C LEU A 41 -12.80 -1.57 43.67
N LEU A 42 -12.52 -0.31 44.01
CA LEU A 42 -12.06 0.71 43.06
C LEU A 42 -10.70 0.36 42.46
N SER A 43 -9.79 -0.19 43.26
CA SER A 43 -8.46 -0.62 42.80
C SER A 43 -8.56 -1.81 41.84
N ASP A 44 -9.45 -2.76 42.13
CA ASP A 44 -9.65 -3.94 41.29
C ASP A 44 -10.40 -3.61 40.01
N LEU A 45 -11.37 -2.69 40.07
CA LEU A 45 -12.00 -2.13 38.87
C LEU A 45 -11.00 -1.37 38.00
N LYS A 46 -10.04 -0.64 38.57
CA LYS A 46 -8.96 0.01 37.81
C LYS A 46 -8.04 -1.02 37.15
N LYS A 47 -7.66 -2.09 37.85
CA LYS A 47 -6.87 -3.20 37.29
C LYS A 47 -7.62 -3.88 36.15
N LEU A 48 -8.91 -4.20 36.31
CA LEU A 48 -9.76 -4.79 35.28
C LEU A 48 -9.94 -3.87 34.07
N ARG A 49 -10.09 -2.56 34.29
CA ARG A 49 -10.20 -1.58 33.21
C ARG A 49 -8.87 -1.42 32.45
N GLN A 50 -7.75 -1.53 33.15
CA GLN A 50 -6.40 -1.51 32.56
C GLN A 50 -6.11 -2.80 31.77
N THR A 51 -6.53 -3.98 32.26
CA THR A 51 -6.42 -5.26 31.54
C THR A 51 -7.35 -5.30 30.32
N GLN A 52 -8.58 -4.77 30.40
CA GLN A 52 -9.45 -4.59 29.23
C GLN A 52 -8.86 -3.62 28.19
N LYS A 53 -8.19 -2.53 28.62
CA LYS A 53 -7.53 -1.57 27.71
C LYS A 53 -6.33 -2.16 26.96
N LEU A 54 -5.78 -3.30 27.41
CA LEU A 54 -4.54 -3.88 26.89
C LEU A 54 -4.74 -4.91 25.76
N CYS A 55 -5.97 -5.31 25.47
CA CYS A 55 -6.28 -6.32 24.47
C CYS A 55 -7.17 -5.72 23.38
N LYS A 56 -6.58 -5.04 22.39
CA LYS A 56 -7.25 -4.83 21.08
C LYS A 56 -7.62 -6.24 20.59
N GLN A 57 -8.92 -6.55 20.58
CA GLN A 57 -9.47 -7.77 20.02
C GLN A 57 -9.71 -7.52 18.54
N PHE A 58 -9.37 -8.50 17.70
CA PHE A 58 -9.54 -8.42 16.25
C PHE A 58 -10.57 -9.45 15.81
N ILE A 59 -11.35 -9.15 14.78
CA ILE A 59 -12.25 -10.12 14.15
C ILE A 59 -11.49 -10.70 12.96
N VAL A 60 -11.24 -12.01 12.99
CA VAL A 60 -10.57 -12.71 11.89
C VAL A 60 -11.52 -13.72 11.27
N LYS A 61 -11.62 -13.69 9.95
CA LYS A 61 -12.32 -14.68 9.15
C LYS A 61 -11.31 -15.74 8.70
N THR A 62 -11.54 -17.00 9.04
CA THR A 62 -10.74 -18.11 8.49
C THR A 62 -11.12 -18.35 7.03
N SER A 63 -10.23 -19.00 6.25
CA SER A 63 -10.40 -19.19 4.81
C SER A 63 -11.70 -19.90 4.42
N GLN A 64 -12.18 -20.84 5.24
CA GLN A 64 -13.40 -21.62 5.01
C GLN A 64 -14.21 -21.82 6.30
N GLY A 65 -14.32 -20.79 7.14
CA GLY A 65 -14.96 -20.94 8.44
C GLY A 65 -15.61 -19.69 9.01
N PRO A 66 -16.11 -19.81 10.26
CA PRO A 66 -16.77 -18.72 10.96
C PRO A 66 -15.78 -17.61 11.33
N ARG A 67 -16.32 -16.47 11.77
CA ARG A 67 -15.53 -15.35 12.26
C ARG A 67 -15.19 -15.58 13.73
N TYR A 68 -13.93 -15.41 14.09
CA TYR A 68 -13.45 -15.52 15.47
C TYR A 68 -13.04 -14.15 16.00
N VAL A 69 -13.36 -13.90 17.27
CA VAL A 69 -12.81 -12.78 18.02
C VAL A 69 -11.51 -13.26 18.64
N VAL A 70 -10.39 -12.69 18.20
CA VAL A 70 -9.06 -13.16 18.57
C VAL A 70 -8.24 -12.10 19.28
N GLY A 71 -7.36 -12.57 20.16
CA GLY A 71 -6.35 -11.74 20.80
C GLY A 71 -5.08 -11.62 19.93
N CYS A 72 -4.30 -10.57 20.17
CA CYS A 72 -2.95 -10.44 19.61
C CYS A 72 -1.89 -10.78 20.65
N LYS A 73 -0.92 -11.63 20.28
CA LYS A 73 0.28 -11.88 21.08
C LYS A 73 1.21 -10.66 20.97
N LYS A 74 1.42 -9.96 22.11
CA LYS A 74 2.15 -8.67 22.16
C LYS A 74 3.62 -8.76 21.76
N GLU A 75 4.24 -9.93 21.89
CA GLU A 75 5.67 -10.15 21.65
C GLU A 75 6.02 -10.29 20.16
N THR A 76 5.08 -10.72 19.33
CA THR A 76 5.38 -11.20 17.97
C THR A 76 4.75 -10.33 16.87
N VAL A 77 3.70 -9.56 17.20
CA VAL A 77 2.94 -8.79 16.20
C VAL A 77 2.70 -7.38 16.67
N ASN A 78 3.10 -6.41 15.84
CA ASN A 78 2.77 -5.01 16.07
C ASN A 78 1.27 -4.79 15.82
N LYS A 79 0.57 -4.18 16.78
CA LYS A 79 -0.88 -4.00 16.74
C LYS A 79 -1.31 -2.93 15.73
N ASP A 80 -0.41 -2.04 15.35
CA ASP A 80 -0.73 -0.92 14.46
C ASP A 80 -0.51 -1.26 12.98
N SER A 81 0.20 -2.35 12.68
CA SER A 81 0.37 -2.85 11.31
C SER A 81 -0.78 -3.75 10.83
N ILE A 82 -1.72 -4.08 11.72
CA ILE A 82 -2.89 -4.89 11.36
C ILE A 82 -4.01 -3.96 10.90
N CYS A 83 -4.16 -3.84 9.59
CA CYS A 83 -5.29 -3.16 8.96
C CYS A 83 -6.28 -4.18 8.40
N GLU A 84 -7.49 -3.72 8.07
CA GLU A 84 -8.49 -4.54 7.40
C GLU A 84 -7.92 -5.17 6.11
N GLY A 85 -8.18 -6.46 5.90
CA GLY A 85 -7.63 -7.22 4.78
C GLY A 85 -6.21 -7.77 4.96
N THR A 86 -5.55 -7.50 6.09
CA THR A 86 -4.24 -8.11 6.40
C THR A 86 -4.40 -9.61 6.67
N ARG A 87 -3.63 -10.44 5.96
CA ARG A 87 -3.60 -11.89 6.19
C ARG A 87 -2.82 -12.18 7.47
N VAL A 88 -3.35 -13.06 8.32
CA VAL A 88 -2.73 -13.43 9.58
C VAL A 88 -2.77 -14.94 9.78
N SER A 89 -1.72 -15.47 10.39
CA SER A 89 -1.69 -16.84 10.90
C SER A 89 -2.32 -16.85 12.28
N LEU A 90 -3.28 -17.74 12.48
CA LEU A 90 -4.12 -17.81 13.67
C LEU A 90 -3.99 -19.20 14.28
N ASP A 91 -3.71 -19.26 15.57
CA ASP A 91 -3.74 -20.51 16.32
C ASP A 91 -5.18 -20.80 16.75
N LEU A 92 -5.78 -21.82 16.15
CA LEU A 92 -7.18 -22.19 16.37
C LEU A 92 -7.45 -22.67 17.81
N THR A 93 -6.41 -23.15 18.52
CA THR A 93 -6.56 -23.63 19.89
C THR A 93 -6.63 -22.50 20.90
N THR A 94 -5.80 -21.46 20.72
CA THR A 94 -5.71 -20.31 21.64
C THR A 94 -6.46 -19.08 21.17
N LEU A 95 -6.99 -19.10 19.93
CA LEU A 95 -7.64 -17.95 19.28
C LEU A 95 -6.75 -16.70 19.33
N THR A 96 -5.47 -16.88 19.00
CA THR A 96 -4.48 -15.80 18.96
C THR A 96 -3.84 -15.64 17.59
N ILE A 97 -3.59 -14.38 17.23
CA ILE A 97 -2.81 -14.02 16.04
C ILE A 97 -1.33 -14.30 16.36
N MET A 98 -0.74 -15.25 15.63
CA MET A 98 0.67 -15.63 15.78
C MET A 98 1.60 -14.67 15.02
N ARG A 99 1.34 -14.49 13.73
CA ARG A 99 2.16 -13.68 12.80
C ARG A 99 1.30 -13.11 11.67
N THR A 100 1.72 -11.99 11.11
CA THR A 100 1.18 -11.46 9.85
C THR A 100 1.76 -12.23 8.68
N LEU A 101 0.89 -12.66 7.76
CA LEU A 101 1.27 -13.30 6.51
C LEU A 101 1.41 -12.24 5.42
N PRO A 102 2.32 -12.42 4.45
CA PRO A 102 2.38 -11.53 3.30
C PRO A 102 1.05 -11.53 2.54
N ARG A 103 0.77 -10.42 1.85
CA ARG A 103 -0.40 -10.31 0.99
C ARG A 103 -0.29 -11.35 -0.12
N GLU A 104 -1.40 -12.02 -0.40
CA GLU A 104 -1.52 -12.83 -1.61
C GLU A 104 -1.59 -11.87 -2.79
N VAL A 105 -0.64 -12.01 -3.69
CA VAL A 105 -0.71 -11.39 -5.01
C VAL A 105 -1.03 -12.49 -5.99
N ASP A 106 -1.87 -12.18 -6.98
CA ASP A 106 -2.16 -13.11 -8.06
C ASP A 106 -0.84 -13.57 -8.71
N PRO A 107 -0.72 -14.86 -9.13
CA PRO A 107 0.47 -15.36 -9.81
C PRO A 107 0.86 -14.50 -11.03
N PHE A 108 -0.13 -13.91 -11.70
CA PHE A 108 0.06 -12.98 -12.81
C PHE A 108 0.73 -11.67 -12.41
N VAL A 109 0.41 -11.12 -11.22
CA VAL A 109 1.06 -9.91 -10.71
C VAL A 109 2.45 -10.23 -10.17
N TYR A 110 2.61 -11.41 -9.58
CA TYR A 110 3.91 -11.90 -9.10
C TYR A 110 4.91 -12.01 -10.25
N SER A 111 4.51 -12.58 -11.40
CA SER A 111 5.36 -12.66 -12.59
C SER A 111 5.71 -11.31 -13.20
N MET A 112 4.87 -10.28 -13.00
CA MET A 112 5.19 -8.90 -13.41
C MET A 112 6.29 -8.25 -12.57
N SER A 113 6.49 -8.71 -11.33
CA SER A 113 7.44 -8.15 -10.37
C SER A 113 8.82 -8.81 -10.39
N GLU A 114 8.93 -10.05 -10.88
CA GLU A 114 10.17 -10.83 -10.88
C GLU A 114 11.07 -10.64 -12.11
N GLU A 115 10.67 -9.82 -13.10
CA GLU A 115 11.58 -9.41 -14.17
C GLU A 115 12.63 -8.43 -13.60
N SER A 116 13.53 -8.92 -12.75
CA SER A 116 14.72 -8.21 -12.32
C SER A 116 15.47 -7.79 -13.58
N PRO A 117 15.61 -6.49 -13.82
CA PRO A 117 16.16 -6.04 -15.08
C PRO A 117 17.67 -6.23 -14.94
N GLY A 118 18.18 -7.29 -15.57
CA GLY A 118 19.52 -7.82 -15.33
C GLY A 118 20.62 -6.75 -15.35
N ASN A 119 21.67 -6.99 -14.55
CA ASN A 119 22.84 -6.14 -14.39
C ASN A 119 23.60 -5.93 -15.71
N ILE A 120 23.13 -4.99 -16.51
CA ILE A 120 23.92 -4.43 -17.59
C ILE A 120 23.60 -2.94 -17.61
N ASN A 121 24.60 -2.11 -17.34
CA ASN A 121 24.55 -0.67 -17.53
C ASN A 121 24.27 -0.37 -19.02
N LEU A 122 23.00 -0.43 -19.43
CA LEU A 122 22.55 -0.35 -20.81
C LEU A 122 22.31 1.09 -21.26
N LEU A 123 22.38 2.08 -20.35
CA LEU A 123 22.17 3.49 -20.69
C LEU A 123 23.17 3.99 -21.73
N GLU A 124 24.42 3.54 -21.64
CA GLU A 124 25.42 3.80 -22.68
C GLU A 124 25.10 3.06 -23.97
N LYS A 125 24.37 1.94 -23.93
CA LYS A 125 24.05 1.13 -25.10
C LYS A 125 22.86 1.64 -25.92
N ILE A 126 22.08 2.61 -25.41
CA ILE A 126 20.98 3.22 -26.18
C ILE A 126 21.56 4.30 -27.08
N GLY A 127 21.99 3.90 -28.28
CA GLY A 127 22.55 4.83 -29.27
C GLY A 127 21.55 5.92 -29.69
N GLY A 128 22.01 7.17 -29.75
CA GLY A 128 21.29 8.31 -30.32
C GLY A 128 20.06 8.86 -29.58
N LEU A 129 19.60 8.25 -28.47
CA LEU A 129 18.40 8.68 -27.74
C LEU A 129 18.69 9.48 -26.46
N LYS A 130 19.80 10.24 -26.44
CA LYS A 130 20.27 10.96 -25.24
C LYS A 130 19.27 12.00 -24.72
N ASN A 131 18.56 12.68 -25.62
CA ASN A 131 17.56 13.70 -25.25
C ASN A 131 16.35 13.06 -24.56
N GLN A 132 15.82 11.98 -25.14
CA GLN A 132 14.68 11.23 -24.59
C GLN A 132 15.02 10.61 -23.23
N VAL A 133 16.25 10.09 -23.08
CA VAL A 133 16.74 9.60 -21.79
C VAL A 133 16.75 10.71 -20.74
N ARG A 134 17.24 11.90 -21.10
CA ARG A 134 17.30 13.05 -20.18
C ARG A 134 15.90 13.47 -19.74
N GLU A 135 14.96 13.61 -20.68
CA GLU A 135 13.57 13.96 -20.37
C GLU A 135 12.92 12.91 -19.45
N LEU A 136 13.12 11.62 -19.73
CA LEU A 136 12.57 10.55 -18.91
C LEU A 136 13.18 10.55 -17.49
N LYS A 137 14.48 10.82 -17.37
CA LYS A 137 15.15 10.99 -16.06
C LYS A 137 14.62 12.20 -15.31
N GLU A 138 14.44 13.35 -15.94
CA GLU A 138 13.90 14.55 -15.27
C GLU A 138 12.51 14.29 -14.69
N VAL A 139 11.69 13.45 -15.33
CA VAL A 139 10.34 13.13 -14.85
C VAL A 139 10.35 12.10 -13.72
N ILE A 140 11.22 11.11 -13.76
CA ILE A 140 11.20 9.97 -12.81
C ILE A 140 12.20 10.18 -11.68
N GLU A 141 13.43 10.59 -11.98
CA GLU A 141 14.52 10.73 -11.02
C GLU A 141 14.33 11.96 -10.11
N LEU A 142 13.84 13.08 -10.65
CA LEU A 142 13.71 14.32 -9.89
C LEU A 142 12.71 14.20 -8.72
N PRO A 143 11.49 13.63 -8.91
CA PRO A 143 10.55 13.44 -7.80
C PRO A 143 11.06 12.48 -6.73
N ILE A 144 11.81 11.45 -7.13
CA ILE A 144 12.33 10.43 -6.20
C ILE A 144 13.48 11.00 -5.37
N LYS A 145 14.42 11.72 -5.99
CA LYS A 145 15.58 12.27 -5.29
C LYS A 145 15.23 13.45 -4.39
N ASN A 146 14.43 14.39 -4.90
CA ASN A 146 14.19 15.67 -4.22
C ASN A 146 12.69 16.02 -4.14
N PRO A 147 11.87 15.26 -3.38
CA PRO A 147 10.44 15.53 -3.25
C PRO A 147 10.13 16.87 -2.56
N GLU A 148 11.07 17.40 -1.76
CA GLU A 148 10.89 18.70 -1.09
C GLU A 148 10.76 19.86 -2.08
N ILE A 149 11.41 19.79 -3.24
CA ILE A 149 11.36 20.85 -4.26
C ILE A 149 9.90 21.03 -4.73
N PHE A 150 9.19 19.93 -4.97
CA PHE A 150 7.78 19.96 -5.38
C PHE A 150 6.87 20.53 -4.28
N LYS A 151 7.12 20.15 -3.02
CA LYS A 151 6.36 20.67 -1.87
C LYS A 151 6.57 22.16 -1.65
N ARG A 152 7.80 22.66 -1.81
CA ARG A 152 8.12 24.10 -1.66
C ARG A 152 7.53 24.96 -2.77
N VAL A 153 7.52 24.45 -4.00
CA VAL A 153 6.96 25.18 -5.15
C VAL A 153 5.44 25.04 -5.22
N GLY A 154 4.85 24.05 -4.52
CA GLY A 154 3.40 23.81 -4.50
C GLY A 154 2.88 23.20 -5.80
N ILE A 155 3.75 22.54 -6.57
CA ILE A 155 3.40 21.87 -7.83
C ILE A 155 3.31 20.36 -7.58
N THR A 156 2.29 19.71 -8.15
CA THR A 156 2.15 18.25 -8.12
C THR A 156 3.25 17.60 -8.95
N ALA A 157 3.92 16.59 -8.40
CA ALA A 157 4.90 15.82 -9.14
C ALA A 157 4.23 15.14 -10.36
N PRO A 158 4.94 15.03 -11.50
CA PRO A 158 4.41 14.32 -12.65
C PRO A 158 4.14 12.85 -12.29
N LYS A 159 2.99 12.33 -12.70
CA LYS A 159 2.59 10.95 -12.40
C LYS A 159 3.02 9.95 -13.46
N GLY A 160 3.00 10.35 -14.73
CA GLY A 160 3.33 9.44 -15.81
C GLY A 160 3.88 10.06 -17.08
N VAL A 161 4.51 9.21 -17.87
CA VAL A 161 5.15 9.54 -19.15
C VAL A 161 4.59 8.65 -20.25
N LEU A 162 4.25 9.25 -21.39
CA LEU A 162 3.89 8.55 -22.61
C LEU A 162 5.06 8.55 -23.59
N LEU A 163 5.58 7.37 -23.91
CA LEU A 163 6.56 7.14 -24.97
C LEU A 163 5.82 6.77 -26.26
N TYR A 164 6.04 7.51 -27.35
CA TYR A 164 5.41 7.21 -28.64
C TYR A 164 6.38 7.25 -29.82
N GLY A 165 5.99 6.67 -30.96
CA GLY A 165 6.72 6.71 -32.23
C GLY A 165 6.71 5.37 -32.98
N PRO A 166 7.57 5.18 -33.99
CA PRO A 166 7.61 3.96 -34.80
C PRO A 166 7.96 2.70 -33.97
N PRO A 167 7.47 1.51 -34.37
CA PRO A 167 7.84 0.25 -33.74
C PRO A 167 9.33 -0.04 -33.98
N GLY A 168 9.96 -0.80 -33.05
CA GLY A 168 11.36 -1.18 -33.18
C GLY A 168 12.39 -0.11 -32.73
N THR A 169 11.94 1.09 -32.35
CA THR A 169 12.85 2.16 -31.83
C THR A 169 13.25 1.99 -30.36
N GLY A 170 12.88 0.88 -29.72
CA GLY A 170 13.35 0.54 -28.37
C GLY A 170 12.62 1.23 -27.21
N LYS A 171 11.36 1.65 -27.37
CA LYS A 171 10.59 2.32 -26.29
C LYS A 171 10.55 1.54 -24.98
N THR A 172 10.28 0.24 -25.06
CA THR A 172 10.25 -0.66 -23.89
C THR A 172 11.65 -0.87 -23.30
N LEU A 173 12.69 -0.90 -24.15
CA LEU A 173 14.06 -1.00 -23.69
C LEU A 173 14.48 0.26 -22.93
N LEU A 174 14.10 1.45 -23.41
CA LEU A 174 14.36 2.72 -22.73
C LEU A 174 13.75 2.73 -21.32
N ALA A 175 12.48 2.35 -21.19
CA ALA A 175 11.79 2.28 -19.90
C ALA A 175 12.48 1.31 -18.93
N ARG A 176 12.83 0.11 -19.40
CA ARG A 176 13.53 -0.90 -18.60
C ARG A 176 14.90 -0.42 -18.13
N ASN A 177 15.65 0.28 -18.98
CA ASN A 177 16.98 0.78 -18.64
C ASN A 177 16.96 1.90 -17.61
N VAL A 178 15.99 2.81 -17.71
CA VAL A 178 15.81 3.84 -16.69
C VAL A 178 15.45 3.21 -15.34
N ALA A 179 14.61 2.17 -15.34
CA ALA A 179 14.29 1.45 -14.11
C ALA A 179 15.51 0.78 -13.46
N ILE A 180 16.37 0.11 -14.25
CA ILE A 180 17.65 -0.45 -13.77
C ILE A 180 18.51 0.62 -13.13
N THR A 181 18.64 1.76 -13.81
CA THR A 181 19.55 2.84 -13.39
C THR A 181 19.12 3.45 -12.06
N LEU A 182 17.81 3.53 -11.84
CA LEU A 182 17.23 4.10 -10.62
C LEU A 182 17.06 3.06 -9.51
N ASP A 183 17.41 1.79 -9.75
CA ASP A 183 17.22 0.67 -8.82
C ASP A 183 15.78 0.60 -8.27
N VAL A 184 14.81 0.79 -9.16
CA VAL A 184 13.38 0.77 -8.81
C VAL A 184 12.73 -0.55 -9.23
N ASN A 185 11.70 -0.97 -8.49
CA ASN A 185 10.90 -2.13 -8.87
C ASN A 185 10.17 -1.85 -10.19
N PHE A 186 10.43 -2.67 -11.21
CA PHE A 186 9.87 -2.49 -12.54
C PHE A 186 8.73 -3.49 -12.78
N LEU A 187 7.49 -2.99 -12.74
CA LEU A 187 6.30 -3.78 -13.06
C LEU A 187 5.99 -3.66 -14.54
N LYS A 188 6.26 -4.72 -15.31
CA LYS A 188 5.95 -4.77 -16.74
C LYS A 188 4.55 -5.32 -16.95
N VAL A 189 3.67 -4.48 -17.49
CA VAL A 189 2.30 -4.88 -17.84
C VAL A 189 2.11 -4.74 -19.34
N VAL A 190 1.65 -5.82 -19.98
CA VAL A 190 1.25 -5.80 -21.39
C VAL A 190 -0.26 -5.70 -21.43
N SER A 191 -0.79 -4.69 -22.13
CA SER A 191 -2.24 -4.42 -22.17
C SER A 191 -3.06 -5.59 -22.71
N SER A 192 -2.54 -6.35 -23.68
CA SER A 192 -3.22 -7.55 -24.21
C SER A 192 -3.44 -8.62 -23.14
N ALA A 193 -2.47 -8.83 -22.25
CA ALA A 193 -2.57 -9.83 -21.19
C ALA A 193 -3.60 -9.44 -20.11
N LEU A 194 -3.83 -8.14 -19.89
CA LEU A 194 -4.92 -7.67 -19.04
C LEU A 194 -6.29 -7.92 -19.67
N ILE A 195 -6.40 -7.72 -20.98
CA ILE A 195 -7.64 -7.95 -21.73
C ILE A 195 -7.98 -9.43 -21.76
N GLU A 196 -7.01 -10.31 -22.03
CA GLU A 196 -7.20 -11.76 -21.98
C GLU A 196 -7.73 -12.19 -20.61
N LYS A 197 -7.11 -11.73 -19.52
CA LYS A 197 -7.59 -12.02 -18.16
C LYS A 197 -9.01 -11.50 -17.91
N TYR A 198 -9.33 -10.29 -18.38
CA TYR A 198 -10.65 -9.68 -18.19
C TYR A 198 -11.74 -10.41 -18.99
N ILE A 199 -11.43 -10.81 -20.23
CA ILE A 199 -12.32 -11.61 -21.08
C ILE A 199 -12.54 -12.98 -20.45
N ASP A 200 -11.49 -13.65 -19.96
CA ASP A 200 -11.61 -14.95 -19.29
C ASP A 200 -12.50 -14.87 -18.02
N GLU A 201 -12.35 -13.81 -17.22
CA GLU A 201 -13.21 -13.57 -16.05
C GLU A 201 -14.65 -13.22 -16.43
N MET A 202 -14.86 -12.47 -17.52
CA MET A 202 -16.20 -12.12 -18.02
C MET A 202 -16.91 -13.32 -18.65
N ASP A 203 -16.22 -14.13 -19.45
CA ASP A 203 -16.77 -15.36 -20.06
C ASP A 203 -17.15 -16.39 -18.98
N ALA A 204 -16.42 -16.42 -17.86
CA ALA A 204 -16.80 -17.23 -16.71
C ALA A 204 -18.10 -16.76 -16.03
N ILE A 205 -18.46 -15.47 -16.16
CA ILE A 205 -19.64 -14.86 -15.52
C ILE A 205 -20.82 -14.72 -16.50
N GLY A 206 -20.56 -14.56 -17.81
CA GLY A 206 -21.54 -14.21 -18.83
C GLY A 206 -21.48 -15.16 -20.03
N GLY A 207 -22.43 -16.09 -20.11
CA GLY A 207 -22.52 -17.03 -21.22
C GLY A 207 -22.63 -16.37 -22.61
N LYS A 208 -21.63 -16.62 -23.45
CA LYS A 208 -21.60 -16.63 -24.92
C LYS A 208 -22.67 -15.80 -25.63
N ARG A 209 -22.53 -14.47 -25.62
CA ARG A 209 -23.14 -13.57 -26.62
C ARG A 209 -22.27 -12.33 -26.81
N THR A 210 -21.43 -12.30 -27.85
CA THR A 210 -21.51 -11.32 -28.96
C THR A 210 -20.31 -11.45 -29.89
N SER A 211 -20.60 -11.69 -31.17
CA SER A 211 -19.65 -11.84 -32.27
C SER A 211 -19.53 -10.55 -33.06
N ASP A 212 -19.10 -9.45 -32.43
CA ASP A 212 -18.84 -8.19 -33.14
C ASP A 212 -17.40 -7.72 -32.87
N SER A 213 -16.60 -7.68 -33.93
CA SER A 213 -15.19 -7.29 -33.95
C SER A 213 -14.91 -5.86 -33.48
N SER A 214 -15.94 -5.01 -33.35
CA SER A 214 -15.85 -3.64 -32.82
C SER A 214 -16.10 -3.54 -31.32
N SER A 215 -16.57 -4.61 -30.67
CA SER A 215 -16.76 -4.66 -29.21
C SER A 215 -15.43 -4.81 -28.48
N ALA A 216 -14.49 -5.57 -29.04
CA ALA A 216 -13.17 -5.79 -28.44
C ALA A 216 -12.41 -4.46 -28.25
N ASP A 217 -12.42 -3.56 -29.23
CA ASP A 217 -11.78 -2.24 -29.12
C ASP A 217 -12.45 -1.35 -28.06
N ARG A 218 -13.78 -1.43 -27.93
CA ARG A 218 -14.52 -0.70 -26.89
C ARG A 218 -14.22 -1.26 -25.50
N GLU A 219 -14.03 -2.56 -25.38
CA GLU A 219 -13.62 -3.23 -24.14
C GLU A 219 -12.19 -2.86 -23.75
N VAL A 220 -11.27 -2.80 -24.72
CA VAL A 220 -9.90 -2.29 -24.52
C VAL A 220 -9.93 -0.86 -23.98
N GLN A 221 -10.77 0.01 -24.58
CA GLN A 221 -10.91 1.39 -24.11
C GLN A 221 -11.51 1.46 -22.70
N ARG A 222 -12.51 0.64 -22.39
CA ARG A 222 -13.16 0.61 -21.07
C ARG A 222 -12.22 0.12 -19.98
N THR A 223 -11.47 -0.95 -20.23
CA THR A 223 -10.47 -1.47 -19.28
C THR A 223 -9.33 -0.47 -19.08
N LEU A 224 -8.89 0.21 -20.14
CA LEU A 224 -7.90 1.28 -20.04
C LEU A 224 -8.42 2.45 -19.20
N LEU A 225 -9.66 2.91 -19.40
CA LEU A 225 -10.26 3.98 -18.61
C LEU A 225 -10.38 3.60 -17.13
N GLU A 226 -10.67 2.34 -16.82
CA GLU A 226 -10.73 1.87 -15.44
C GLU A 226 -9.35 1.87 -14.77
N LEU A 227 -8.31 1.42 -15.48
CA LEU A 227 -6.93 1.54 -15.01
C LEU A 227 -6.56 3.00 -14.73
N LEU A 228 -7.01 3.93 -15.57
CA LEU A 228 -6.76 5.36 -15.35
C LEU A 228 -7.51 5.92 -14.15
N ASN A 229 -8.76 5.52 -13.94
CA ASN A 229 -9.52 5.92 -12.78
C ASN A 229 -8.83 5.44 -11.50
N GLN A 230 -8.27 4.22 -11.52
CA GLN A 230 -7.43 3.73 -10.43
C GLN A 230 -6.17 4.59 -10.27
N LEU A 231 -5.46 4.93 -11.35
CA LEU A 231 -4.29 5.84 -11.33
C LEU A 231 -4.61 7.24 -10.78
N ASP A 232 -5.80 7.77 -11.02
CA ASP A 232 -6.26 9.04 -10.45
C ASP A 232 -6.67 8.91 -8.96
N GLY A 233 -7.19 7.75 -8.57
CA GLY A 233 -7.62 7.42 -7.20
C GLY A 233 -6.47 7.28 -6.21
N PHE A 234 -5.26 7.00 -6.67
CA PHE A 234 -4.04 6.91 -5.85
C PHE A 234 -3.49 8.30 -5.47
N LYS A 235 -4.27 9.11 -4.75
CA LYS A 235 -3.84 10.45 -4.27
C LYS A 235 -2.70 10.42 -3.24
N HIS A 236 -2.29 9.24 -2.76
CA HIS A 236 -1.26 9.07 -1.72
C HIS A 236 -0.02 8.26 -2.16
N LEU A 237 0.09 7.88 -3.44
CA LEU A 237 1.25 7.14 -3.96
C LEU A 237 2.08 8.02 -4.89
N ASP A 238 2.66 9.10 -4.36
CA ASP A 238 3.68 9.89 -5.08
C ASP A 238 4.86 9.01 -5.56
N ASP A 239 5.03 7.86 -4.90
CA ASP A 239 6.07 6.86 -5.11
C ASP A 239 5.84 5.98 -6.36
N VAL A 240 4.63 5.95 -6.92
CA VAL A 240 4.33 5.14 -8.12
C VAL A 240 4.36 6.03 -9.35
N LYS A 241 5.25 5.69 -10.30
CA LYS A 241 5.36 6.36 -11.60
C LYS A 241 4.92 5.43 -12.72
N VAL A 242 4.16 5.95 -13.68
CA VAL A 242 3.62 5.17 -14.80
C VAL A 242 4.34 5.54 -16.09
N ILE A 243 4.88 4.54 -16.79
CA ILE A 243 5.41 4.71 -18.15
C ILE A 243 4.50 3.94 -19.10
N MET A 244 3.86 4.65 -20.02
CA MET A 244 3.09 4.06 -21.12
C MET A 244 3.90 4.13 -22.41
N ALA A 245 3.90 3.06 -23.20
CA ALA A 245 4.53 3.04 -24.52
C ALA A 245 3.49 2.66 -25.58
N THR A 246 3.36 3.48 -26.62
CA THR A 246 2.49 3.20 -27.78
C THR A 246 3.25 3.36 -29.08
N ASN A 247 2.86 2.58 -30.09
CA ASN A 247 3.29 2.82 -31.47
C ASN A 247 2.27 3.65 -32.25
N ARG A 248 1.06 3.83 -31.70
CA ARG A 248 -0.10 4.47 -32.33
C ARG A 248 -0.69 5.53 -31.39
N PRO A 249 -0.11 6.74 -31.33
CA PRO A 249 -0.64 7.82 -30.51
C PRO A 249 -1.99 8.36 -31.01
N ASP A 250 -2.35 8.09 -32.27
CA ASP A 250 -3.60 8.44 -32.94
C ASP A 250 -4.84 7.76 -32.33
N ILE A 251 -4.69 6.56 -31.78
CA ILE A 251 -5.80 5.79 -31.18
C ILE A 251 -6.03 6.16 -29.71
N LEU A 252 -5.06 6.80 -29.06
CA LEU A 252 -5.15 7.07 -27.63
C LEU A 252 -6.22 8.14 -27.33
N ASP A 253 -7.03 7.88 -26.31
CA ASP A 253 -8.00 8.85 -25.80
C ASP A 253 -7.29 10.12 -25.32
N PRO A 254 -7.62 11.32 -25.83
CA PRO A 254 -7.09 12.58 -25.34
C PRO A 254 -7.25 12.79 -23.82
N ALA A 255 -8.22 12.13 -23.18
CA ALA A 255 -8.41 12.17 -21.73
C ALA A 255 -7.20 11.62 -20.94
N LEU A 256 -6.39 10.75 -21.54
CA LEU A 256 -5.12 10.26 -20.97
C LEU A 256 -4.08 11.36 -20.83
N LEU A 257 -4.13 12.34 -21.71
CA LEU A 257 -3.10 13.37 -21.91
C LEU A 257 -3.38 14.62 -21.06
N ARG A 258 -4.42 14.59 -20.23
CA ARG A 258 -4.75 15.69 -19.32
C ARG A 258 -3.74 15.74 -18.16
N PRO A 259 -3.38 16.95 -17.69
CA PRO A 259 -2.55 17.12 -16.51
C PRO A 259 -3.14 16.36 -15.30
N GLY A 260 -2.28 15.65 -14.57
CA GLY A 260 -2.64 14.76 -13.46
C GLY A 260 -2.65 13.27 -13.81
N ARG A 261 -2.47 12.92 -15.10
CA ARG A 261 -2.37 11.55 -15.63
C ARG A 261 -1.02 11.34 -16.33
N LEU A 262 -0.98 11.43 -17.67
CA LEU A 262 0.24 11.39 -18.47
C LEU A 262 0.69 12.82 -18.78
N ASP A 263 1.46 13.39 -17.85
CA ASP A 263 1.86 14.80 -17.90
C ASP A 263 2.91 15.09 -18.98
N ARG A 264 3.68 14.07 -19.39
CA ARG A 264 4.76 14.22 -20.37
C ARG A 264 4.61 13.23 -21.51
N LYS A 265 4.85 13.72 -22.73
CA LYS A 265 4.90 12.91 -23.94
C LYS A 265 6.29 13.04 -24.54
N ILE A 266 6.95 11.90 -24.73
CA ILE A 266 8.30 11.83 -25.29
C ILE A 266 8.20 11.08 -26.62
N GLU A 267 8.60 11.78 -27.67
CA GLU A 267 8.68 11.19 -29.01
C GLU A 267 10.02 10.45 -29.17
N ILE A 268 9.94 9.22 -29.64
CA ILE A 268 11.10 8.40 -29.99
C ILE A 268 11.16 8.33 -31.52
N PRO A 269 12.00 9.19 -32.15
CA PRO A 269 12.13 9.23 -33.60
C PRO A 269 12.88 8.01 -34.14
N LEU A 270 12.94 7.89 -35.46
CA LEU A 270 13.83 6.94 -36.12
C LEU A 270 15.30 7.31 -35.82
N PRO A 271 16.19 6.31 -35.66
CA PRO A 271 17.59 6.58 -35.37
C PRO A 271 18.28 7.27 -36.57
N ASN A 272 18.99 8.37 -36.30
CA ASN A 272 19.88 9.04 -37.26
C ASN A 272 21.09 8.16 -37.60
N ASP A 273 21.89 8.52 -38.61
CA ASP A 273 23.04 7.70 -39.04
C ASP A 273 24.08 7.49 -37.93
N GLN A 274 24.32 8.53 -37.12
CA GLN A 274 25.15 8.41 -35.91
C GLN A 274 24.54 7.41 -34.90
N ALA A 275 23.23 7.48 -34.68
CA ALA A 275 22.52 6.57 -33.79
C ALA A 275 22.56 5.12 -34.31
N ARG A 276 22.39 4.93 -35.61
CA ARG A 276 22.52 3.63 -36.29
C ARG A 276 23.91 3.04 -36.09
N LYS A 277 24.97 3.84 -36.29
CA LYS A 277 26.36 3.42 -36.02
C LYS A 277 26.57 2.99 -34.57
N GLU A 278 26.05 3.76 -33.61
CA GLU A 278 26.14 3.41 -32.18
C GLU A 278 25.39 2.09 -31.87
N ILE A 279 24.13 1.96 -32.32
CA ILE A 279 23.32 0.75 -32.13
C ILE A 279 24.02 -0.48 -32.73
N LEU A 280 24.56 -0.34 -33.94
CA LEU A 280 25.27 -1.41 -34.64
C LEU A 280 26.55 -1.80 -33.90
N LYS A 281 27.32 -0.83 -33.41
CA LYS A 281 28.51 -1.05 -32.57
C LYS A 281 28.17 -1.85 -31.32
N TYR A 282 27.09 -1.52 -30.61
CA TYR A 282 26.68 -2.27 -29.41
C TYR A 282 26.20 -3.68 -29.72
N THR A 283 25.49 -3.86 -30.83
CA THR A 283 25.01 -5.17 -31.28
C THR A 283 26.20 -6.07 -31.63
N LEU A 284 27.16 -5.54 -32.39
CA LEU A 284 28.37 -6.27 -32.82
C LEU A 284 29.35 -6.53 -31.67
N MET A 285 29.42 -5.68 -30.64
CA MET A 285 30.21 -5.98 -29.43
C MET A 285 29.76 -7.25 -28.70
N THR A 286 28.47 -7.60 -28.82
CA THR A 286 27.94 -8.85 -28.26
C THR A 286 28.37 -10.07 -29.10
N CYS A 287 28.65 -9.87 -30.39
CA CYS A 287 29.16 -10.88 -31.30
C CYS A 287 30.70 -10.90 -31.28
N ARG A 288 31.29 -11.87 -30.56
CA ARG A 288 32.74 -12.07 -30.34
C ARG A 288 33.65 -12.24 -31.58
N LYS A 289 33.26 -11.87 -32.80
CA LYS A 289 34.06 -12.16 -34.02
C LYS A 289 34.40 -10.92 -34.85
N LYS A 290 35.70 -10.59 -34.81
CA LYS A 290 36.49 -9.74 -35.72
C LYS A 290 36.22 -8.23 -35.69
N LYS A 291 37.29 -7.46 -35.94
CA LYS A 291 37.28 -6.00 -36.10
C LYS A 291 36.44 -5.67 -37.34
N PHE A 292 35.30 -5.00 -37.13
CA PHE A 292 34.49 -4.45 -38.20
C PHE A 292 34.83 -2.97 -38.36
N ASP A 293 34.99 -2.50 -39.60
CA ASP A 293 35.07 -1.07 -39.89
C ASP A 293 33.66 -0.47 -39.90
N PHE A 294 33.36 0.31 -38.86
CA PHE A 294 32.03 0.86 -38.61
C PHE A 294 31.68 2.06 -39.51
N ASP A 295 32.64 2.59 -40.26
CA ASP A 295 32.41 3.74 -41.15
C ASP A 295 31.77 3.37 -42.49
N ILE A 296 31.94 2.13 -42.96
CA ILE A 296 31.37 1.64 -44.22
C ILE A 296 29.87 1.33 -44.07
N LEU A 297 29.40 1.05 -42.86
CA LEU A 297 28.05 0.56 -42.55
C LEU A 297 27.02 1.68 -42.32
N GLY A 298 27.43 2.95 -42.43
CA GLY A 298 26.60 4.11 -42.12
C GLY A 298 26.01 4.84 -43.33
N ASN A 299 26.20 4.34 -44.55
CA ASN A 299 25.65 4.89 -45.80
C ASN A 299 24.47 4.06 -46.29
#